data_AF-A0A939VDZ9-F1
#
_entry.id   AF-A0A939VDZ9-F1
#
_cell.length_a   1.000
_cell.length_b   1.000
_cell.length_c   1.000
_cell.angle_alpha   90.00
_cell.angle_beta   90.00
_cell.angle_gamma   90.00
#
_symmetry.space_group_name_H-M   'P 1'
#
loop_
_entity.id
_entity.type
_entity.pdbx_description
1 polymer ?
#
loop_
_entity_poly.entity_id
_entity_poly.type
_entity_poly.pdbx_seq_one_letter_code
_entity_poly.pdbx_strand_id
1 'polypeptide(L)'
;MEYGPVSAKMNNKVVGLGFRVFRNCDVEFLDMYSASGSRAYARTLFFILSKAVHDLYPNGSVVISIPVSKGYYCDLHIGHTVTQDDVDAIRQKMQTIIDADIPITRHECTTEEAIDIFEQRGTSSKVKLLKTVGDLYTVYYEIDDYADYYYGTLLYSTGQLYLFGLEKYDDGLLLRIPS
;
A
#
# COMPACT_ATOMS: atom_id res chain seq x y z
N MET A 1 -12.04 -8.72 18.68
CA MET A 1 -10.91 -8.17 17.89
C MET A 1 -10.50 -6.87 18.56
N GLU A 2 -9.39 -6.86 19.30
CA GLU A 2 -8.93 -5.71 20.08
C GLU A 2 -8.73 -4.45 19.22
N TYR A 3 -8.19 -4.62 18.02
CA TYR A 3 -7.92 -3.56 17.03
C TYR A 3 -8.98 -3.48 15.91
N GLY A 4 -10.12 -4.15 16.10
CA GLY A 4 -11.17 -4.24 15.08
C GLY A 4 -10.79 -5.07 13.85
N PRO A 5 -11.72 -5.19 12.88
CA PRO A 5 -11.44 -5.85 11.61
C PRO A 5 -10.63 -4.93 10.68
N VAL A 6 -9.76 -5.53 9.88
CA VAL A 6 -8.97 -4.86 8.85
C VAL A 6 -9.36 -5.28 7.43
N SER A 7 -9.98 -6.45 7.30
CA SER A 7 -10.53 -6.97 6.04
C SER A 7 -11.66 -7.95 6.33
N ALA A 8 -12.30 -8.47 5.30
CA ALA A 8 -13.30 -9.52 5.42
C ALA A 8 -13.03 -10.65 4.42
N LYS A 9 -13.55 -11.83 4.71
CA LYS A 9 -13.56 -12.98 3.81
C LYS A 9 -15.02 -13.28 3.47
N MET A 10 -15.35 -13.13 2.20
CA MET A 10 -16.68 -13.37 1.64
C MET A 10 -16.63 -14.62 0.75
N ASN A 11 -17.34 -15.69 1.14
CA ASN A 11 -17.33 -16.97 0.42
C ASN A 11 -15.89 -17.42 0.05
N ASN A 12 -14.97 -17.38 1.02
CA ASN A 12 -13.53 -17.68 0.88
C ASN A 12 -12.67 -16.70 0.07
N LYS A 13 -13.22 -15.60 -0.44
CA LYS A 13 -12.47 -14.51 -1.07
C LYS A 13 -12.20 -13.38 -0.08
N VAL A 14 -10.93 -13.02 0.10
CA VAL A 14 -10.55 -11.86 0.93
C VAL A 14 -10.88 -10.57 0.18
N VAL A 15 -11.56 -9.65 0.85
CA VAL A 15 -11.97 -8.34 0.35
C VAL A 15 -11.72 -7.25 1.40
N GLY A 16 -11.62 -6.01 0.95
CA GLY A 16 -11.53 -4.85 1.84
C GLY A 16 -12.88 -4.52 2.46
N LEU A 17 -12.87 -3.78 3.57
CA LEU A 17 -14.11 -3.44 4.28
C LEU A 17 -15.03 -2.52 3.49
N GLY A 18 -14.51 -1.79 2.50
CA GLY A 18 -15.32 -0.99 1.57
C GLY A 18 -15.99 -1.79 0.44
N PHE A 19 -15.80 -3.11 0.38
CA PHE A 19 -16.38 -3.95 -0.67
C PHE A 19 -17.89 -4.07 -0.54
N ARG A 20 -18.63 -3.84 -1.63
CA ARG A 20 -20.08 -3.89 -1.64
C ARG A 20 -20.59 -5.33 -1.82
N VAL A 21 -21.53 -5.72 -0.98
CA VAL A 21 -22.18 -7.04 -1.03
C VAL A 21 -23.43 -6.95 -1.90
N PHE A 22 -23.51 -7.74 -2.98
CA PHE A 22 -24.64 -7.72 -3.92
C PHE A 22 -25.52 -8.97 -3.88
N ARG A 23 -25.09 -10.01 -3.16
CA ARG A 23 -25.78 -11.30 -3.05
C ARG A 23 -25.55 -11.87 -1.65
N ASN A 24 -26.40 -12.79 -1.23
CA ASN A 24 -26.21 -13.52 0.02
C ASN A 24 -24.84 -14.21 0.02
N CYS A 25 -24.12 -14.09 1.13
CA CYS A 25 -22.81 -14.68 1.31
C CYS A 25 -22.50 -14.86 2.79
N ASP A 26 -21.58 -15.78 3.08
CA ASP A 26 -20.98 -15.88 4.40
C ASP A 26 -19.87 -14.84 4.53
N VAL A 27 -19.90 -14.07 5.63
CA VAL A 27 -18.93 -13.02 5.92
C VAL A 27 -18.18 -13.38 7.20
N GLU A 28 -16.87 -13.49 7.07
CA GLU A 28 -15.94 -13.67 8.19
C GLU A 28 -15.05 -12.42 8.28
N PHE A 29 -15.12 -11.69 9.38
CA PHE A 29 -14.26 -10.54 9.60
C PHE A 29 -12.86 -10.98 10.01
N LEU A 30 -11.84 -10.32 9.46
CA LEU A 30 -10.44 -10.64 9.64
C LEU A 30 -9.74 -9.47 10.33
N ASP A 31 -9.05 -9.74 11.44
CA ASP A 31 -8.21 -8.78 12.14
C ASP A 31 -6.73 -8.92 11.74
N MET A 32 -5.87 -8.10 12.35
CA MET A 32 -4.42 -8.08 12.12
C MET A 32 -3.74 -9.43 12.41
N TYR A 33 -4.31 -10.28 13.27
CA TYR A 33 -3.72 -11.56 13.67
C TYR A 33 -3.97 -12.63 12.63
N SER A 34 -4.94 -12.43 11.75
CA SER A 34 -5.13 -13.27 10.57
C SER A 34 -4.03 -13.02 9.54
N ALA A 35 -3.57 -14.08 8.85
CA ALA A 35 -2.55 -13.96 7.82
C ALA A 35 -2.94 -13.01 6.67
N SER A 36 -4.24 -12.93 6.35
CA SER A 36 -4.73 -12.03 5.30
C SER A 36 -4.88 -10.59 5.78
N GLY A 37 -5.25 -10.38 7.04
CA GLY A 37 -5.31 -9.06 7.65
C GLY A 37 -3.93 -8.44 7.85
N SER A 38 -2.94 -9.20 8.35
CA SER A 38 -1.56 -8.71 8.47
C SER A 38 -0.97 -8.29 7.12
N ARG A 39 -1.27 -9.04 6.05
CA ARG A 39 -0.87 -8.68 4.68
C ARG A 39 -1.59 -7.43 4.17
N ALA A 40 -2.86 -7.22 4.51
CA ALA A 40 -3.58 -6.00 4.15
C ALA A 40 -3.00 -4.77 4.86
N TYR A 41 -2.65 -4.93 6.14
CA TYR A 41 -1.95 -3.91 6.93
C TYR A 41 -0.58 -3.57 6.32
N ALA A 42 0.24 -4.58 6.04
CA ALA A 42 1.55 -4.42 5.42
C ALA A 42 1.50 -3.72 4.06
N ARG A 43 0.59 -4.13 3.17
CA ARG A 43 0.39 -3.47 1.87
C ARG A 43 -0.09 -2.03 2.01
N THR A 44 -0.87 -1.73 3.03
CA THR A 44 -1.29 -0.35 3.27
C THR A 44 -0.10 0.49 3.72
N LEU A 45 0.78 -0.03 4.59
CA LEU A 45 2.03 0.64 4.91
C LEU A 45 2.94 0.87 3.70
N PHE A 46 3.02 -0.11 2.80
CA PHE A 46 3.73 0.06 1.52
C PHE A 46 3.17 1.22 0.72
N PHE A 47 1.85 1.33 0.65
CA PHE A 47 1.19 2.42 -0.07
C PHE A 47 1.48 3.79 0.54
N ILE A 48 1.38 3.89 1.87
CA ILE A 48 1.68 5.14 2.59
C ILE A 48 3.16 5.52 2.45
N LEU A 49 4.08 4.55 2.51
CA LEU A 49 5.50 4.79 2.29
C LEU A 49 5.77 5.33 0.89
N SER A 50 5.23 4.69 -0.15
CA SER A 50 5.40 5.13 -1.54
C SER A 50 4.82 6.53 -1.78
N LYS A 51 3.65 6.84 -1.20
CA LYS A 51 3.07 8.20 -1.23
C LYS A 51 3.94 9.21 -0.51
N ALA A 52 4.42 8.88 0.70
CA ALA A 52 5.28 9.78 1.48
C ALA A 52 6.58 10.12 0.74
N VAL A 53 7.20 9.13 0.09
CA VAL A 53 8.39 9.34 -0.74
C VAL A 53 8.05 10.17 -1.98
N HIS A 54 6.95 9.90 -2.66
CA HIS A 54 6.49 10.70 -3.80
C HIS A 54 6.27 12.18 -3.44
N ASP A 55 5.64 12.45 -2.30
CA ASP A 55 5.36 13.82 -1.85
C ASP A 55 6.62 14.60 -1.46
N LEU A 56 7.63 13.92 -0.89
CA LEU A 56 8.89 14.55 -0.47
C LEU A 56 9.90 14.63 -1.62
N TYR A 57 9.91 13.63 -2.50
CA TYR A 57 10.85 13.47 -3.60
C TYR A 57 10.05 13.14 -4.87
N PRO A 58 9.65 14.15 -5.67
CA PRO A 58 8.75 13.94 -6.82
C PRO A 58 9.28 12.99 -7.90
N ASN A 59 10.62 12.90 -8.05
CA ASN A 59 11.27 11.94 -8.96
C ASN A 59 11.72 10.66 -8.22
N GLY A 60 11.38 10.56 -6.95
CA GLY A 60 11.72 9.47 -6.07
C GLY A 60 10.89 8.22 -6.36
N SER A 61 11.46 7.06 -6.09
CA SER A 61 10.70 5.80 -6.12
C SER A 61 11.12 4.85 -5.01
N VAL A 62 10.20 3.95 -4.65
CA VAL A 62 10.40 2.93 -3.63
C VAL A 62 10.28 1.56 -4.27
N VAL A 63 11.27 0.70 -4.04
CA VAL A 63 11.21 -0.71 -4.41
C VAL A 63 11.15 -1.55 -3.14
N ILE A 64 9.97 -2.10 -2.88
CA ILE A 64 9.74 -2.98 -1.73
C ILE A 64 10.35 -4.35 -2.04
N SER A 65 11.34 -4.73 -1.25
CA SER A 65 12.12 -5.95 -1.42
C SER A 65 11.63 -7.07 -0.48
N ILE A 66 12.45 -8.11 -0.32
CA ILE A 66 12.14 -9.27 0.51
C ILE A 66 11.94 -8.92 2.00
N PRO A 67 11.16 -9.72 2.74
CA PRO A 67 11.06 -9.60 4.18
C PRO A 67 12.44 -9.78 4.84
N VAL A 68 12.80 -8.85 5.75
CA VAL A 68 14.05 -8.87 6.51
C VAL A 68 13.75 -8.49 7.95
N SER A 69 14.24 -9.26 8.93
CA SER A 69 14.18 -8.90 10.36
C SER A 69 12.76 -8.46 10.83
N LYS A 70 11.72 -9.26 10.59
CA LYS A 70 10.32 -8.88 10.94
C LYS A 70 9.82 -7.56 10.30
N GLY A 71 10.43 -7.16 9.20
CA GLY A 71 10.04 -6.00 8.39
C GLY A 71 10.32 -6.25 6.92
N TYR A 72 10.36 -5.18 6.13
CA TYR A 72 10.66 -5.21 4.71
C TYR A 72 11.76 -4.22 4.42
N TYR A 73 12.81 -4.68 3.72
CA TYR A 73 13.78 -3.75 3.15
C TYR A 73 13.11 -3.00 2.00
N CYS A 74 13.25 -1.68 2.00
CA CYS A 74 12.75 -0.80 0.95
C CYS A 74 13.94 -0.04 0.38
N ASP A 75 14.24 -0.32 -0.89
CA ASP A 75 15.25 0.40 -1.65
C ASP A 75 14.65 1.74 -2.09
N LEU A 76 15.37 2.83 -1.83
CA LEU A 76 14.91 4.19 -2.09
C LEU A 76 15.78 4.81 -3.17
N HIS A 77 15.13 5.24 -4.25
CA HIS A 77 15.78 5.94 -5.33
C HIS A 77 15.38 7.40 -5.30
N ILE A 78 16.00 8.20 -4.42
CA ILE A 78 15.66 9.62 -4.18
C ILE A 78 16.64 10.62 -4.82
N GLY A 79 17.61 10.13 -5.60
CA GLY A 79 18.58 10.96 -6.32
C GLY A 79 19.90 11.21 -5.58
N HIS A 80 20.01 10.80 -4.32
CA HIS A 80 21.22 10.81 -3.51
C HIS A 80 21.23 9.61 -2.55
N THR A 81 22.35 9.39 -1.87
CA THR A 81 22.47 8.35 -0.83
C THR A 81 21.54 8.64 0.34
N VAL A 82 20.72 7.67 0.73
CA VAL A 82 19.76 7.82 1.83
C VAL A 82 20.47 8.15 3.14
N THR A 83 20.04 9.25 3.77
CA THR A 83 20.54 9.70 5.06
C THR A 83 19.54 9.37 6.18
N GLN A 84 19.97 9.54 7.44
CA GLN A 84 19.07 9.39 8.57
C GLN A 84 17.95 10.45 8.54
N ASP A 85 18.29 11.68 8.14
CA ASP A 85 17.34 12.79 8.04
C ASP A 85 16.25 12.52 6.99
N ASP A 86 16.60 11.86 5.87
CA ASP A 86 15.61 11.44 4.86
C ASP A 86 14.62 10.43 5.46
N VAL A 87 15.11 9.45 6.21
CA VAL A 87 14.26 8.42 6.86
C VAL A 87 13.34 9.04 7.91
N ASP A 88 13.86 9.99 8.70
CA ASP A 88 13.08 10.70 9.71
C ASP A 88 12.00 11.60 9.07
N ALA A 89 12.33 12.28 7.96
CA ALA A 89 11.38 13.06 7.18
C ALA A 89 10.27 12.18 6.57
N ILE A 90 10.64 11.04 5.97
CA ILE A 90 9.67 10.07 5.41
C ILE A 90 8.77 9.55 6.52
N ARG A 91 9.32 9.18 7.69
CA ARG A 91 8.54 8.71 8.83
C ARG A 91 7.54 9.75 9.31
N GLN A 92 7.95 11.01 9.45
CA GLN A 92 7.06 12.10 9.84
C GLN A 92 5.95 12.33 8.80
N LYS A 93 6.29 12.24 7.50
CA LYS A 93 5.32 12.37 6.42
C LYS A 93 4.32 11.21 6.40
N MET A 94 4.76 9.98 6.61
CA MET A 94 3.88 8.81 6.76
C MET A 94 2.92 9.00 7.94
N GLN A 95 3.42 9.46 9.09
CA GLN A 95 2.58 9.73 10.26
C GLN A 95 1.54 10.81 9.95
N THR A 96 1.93 11.88 9.24
CA THR A 96 1.00 12.94 8.83
C THR A 96 -0.14 12.41 7.94
N ILE A 97 0.17 11.51 7.00
CA ILE A 97 -0.83 10.87 6.12
C ILE A 97 -1.76 9.95 6.92
N ILE A 98 -1.24 9.25 7.92
CA ILE A 98 -2.02 8.37 8.81
C ILE A 98 -2.95 9.19 9.70
N ASP A 99 -2.44 10.25 10.33
CA ASP A 99 -3.19 11.13 11.23
C ASP A 99 -4.33 11.88 10.51
N ALA A 100 -4.19 12.08 9.19
CA ALA A 100 -5.22 12.68 8.35
C ALA A 100 -6.42 11.75 8.08
N ASP A 101 -6.32 10.45 8.40
CA ASP A 101 -7.37 9.43 8.22
C ASP A 101 -8.04 9.46 6.84
N ILE A 102 -7.23 9.50 5.79
CA ILE A 102 -7.69 9.67 4.41
C ILE A 102 -8.33 8.37 3.92
N PRO A 103 -9.52 8.40 3.29
CA PRO A 103 -10.12 7.22 2.68
C PRO A 103 -9.26 6.67 1.55
N ILE A 104 -9.05 5.34 1.54
CA ILE A 104 -8.35 4.64 0.47
C ILE A 104 -9.38 4.22 -0.57
N THR A 105 -9.39 4.87 -1.72
CA THR A 105 -10.40 4.62 -2.76
C THR A 105 -9.95 3.47 -3.65
N ARG A 106 -10.81 2.45 -3.78
CA ARG A 106 -10.59 1.31 -4.69
C ARG A 106 -11.26 1.59 -6.03
N HIS A 107 -10.49 1.50 -7.09
CA HIS A 107 -10.96 1.59 -8.47
C HIS A 107 -10.86 0.22 -9.16
N GLU A 108 -11.80 -0.07 -10.03
CA GLU A 108 -11.81 -1.26 -10.88
C GLU A 108 -12.21 -0.83 -12.28
N CYS A 109 -11.30 -1.03 -13.23
CA CYS A 109 -11.48 -0.65 -14.63
C CYS A 109 -10.84 -1.72 -15.52
N THR A 110 -10.98 -1.57 -16.83
CA THR A 110 -10.24 -2.45 -17.76
C THR A 110 -8.74 -2.24 -17.58
N THR A 111 -7.96 -3.27 -17.87
CA THR A 111 -6.49 -3.17 -17.77
C THR A 111 -5.93 -2.15 -18.76
N GLU A 112 -6.58 -1.96 -19.91
CA GLU A 112 -6.24 -0.91 -20.88
C GLU A 112 -6.43 0.49 -20.30
N GLU A 113 -7.59 0.77 -19.68
CA GLU A 113 -7.83 2.05 -19.01
C GLU A 113 -6.85 2.29 -17.85
N ALA A 114 -6.50 1.25 -17.08
CA ALA A 114 -5.52 1.36 -16.01
C ALA A 114 -4.13 1.70 -16.56
N ILE A 115 -3.73 1.08 -17.68
CA ILE A 115 -2.47 1.39 -18.37
C ILE A 115 -2.42 2.85 -18.78
N ASP A 116 -3.48 3.38 -19.40
CA ASP A 116 -3.54 4.78 -19.83
C ASP A 116 -3.39 5.75 -18.65
N ILE A 117 -4.04 5.45 -17.51
CA ILE A 117 -3.92 6.24 -16.29
C ILE A 117 -2.47 6.24 -15.77
N PHE A 118 -1.82 5.08 -15.69
CA PHE A 118 -0.45 4.99 -15.21
C PHE A 118 0.58 5.56 -16.20
N GLU A 119 0.31 5.52 -17.50
CA GLU A 119 1.14 6.18 -18.53
C GLU A 119 1.08 7.70 -18.37
N GLN A 120 -0.11 8.28 -18.18
CA GLN A 120 -0.29 9.72 -17.95
C GLN A 120 0.37 10.20 -16.65
N ARG A 121 0.43 9.35 -15.62
CA ARG A 121 1.13 9.62 -14.35
C ARG A 121 2.63 9.28 -14.39
N GLY A 122 3.18 8.90 -15.54
CA GLY A 122 4.62 8.66 -15.73
C GLY A 122 5.16 7.37 -15.10
N THR A 123 4.30 6.43 -14.69
CA THR A 123 4.70 5.22 -13.94
C THR A 123 5.01 4.04 -14.86
N SER A 124 6.08 4.15 -15.65
CA SER A 124 6.43 3.19 -16.71
C SER A 124 6.63 1.73 -16.27
N SER A 125 7.11 1.50 -15.05
CA SER A 125 7.29 0.14 -14.49
C SER A 125 5.95 -0.59 -14.28
N LYS A 126 4.92 0.13 -13.81
CA LYS A 126 3.57 -0.39 -13.59
C LYS A 126 2.88 -0.69 -14.92
N VAL A 127 3.07 0.19 -15.90
CA VAL A 127 2.59 -0.01 -17.28
C VAL A 127 3.13 -1.31 -17.87
N LYS A 128 4.44 -1.56 -17.74
CA LYS A 128 5.07 -2.80 -18.21
C LYS A 128 4.52 -4.03 -17.49
N LEU A 129 4.28 -3.93 -16.17
CA LEU A 129 3.67 -4.99 -15.39
C LEU A 129 2.26 -5.32 -15.91
N LEU A 130 1.38 -4.32 -16.01
CA LEU A 130 -0.02 -4.51 -16.42
C LEU A 130 -0.13 -5.10 -17.84
N LYS A 131 0.72 -4.66 -18.77
CA LYS A 131 0.81 -5.24 -20.13
C LYS A 131 1.21 -6.73 -20.12
N THR A 132 1.86 -7.20 -19.06
CA THR A 132 2.36 -8.58 -18.94
C THR A 132 1.42 -9.50 -18.16
N VAL A 133 0.66 -8.96 -17.19
CA VAL A 133 -0.24 -9.76 -16.31
C VAL A 133 -1.36 -10.44 -17.12
N GLY A 134 -1.87 -9.78 -18.16
CA GLY A 134 -2.87 -10.36 -19.06
C GLY A 134 -4.30 -10.45 -18.51
N ASP A 135 -4.57 -9.82 -17.37
CA ASP A 135 -5.92 -9.73 -16.79
C ASP A 135 -6.79 -8.75 -17.61
N LEU A 136 -8.09 -9.04 -17.73
CA LEU A 136 -9.06 -8.15 -18.41
C LEU A 136 -9.36 -6.89 -17.61
N TYR A 137 -9.40 -7.02 -16.28
CA TYR A 137 -9.70 -5.93 -15.34
C TYR A 137 -8.57 -5.79 -14.34
N THR A 138 -8.27 -4.55 -13.98
CA THR A 138 -7.26 -4.20 -13.01
C THR A 138 -7.89 -3.41 -11.87
N VAL A 139 -7.42 -3.69 -10.65
CA VAL A 139 -7.79 -2.94 -9.45
C VAL A 139 -6.59 -2.10 -9.03
N TYR A 140 -6.81 -0.80 -8.86
CA TYR A 140 -5.82 0.10 -8.26
C TYR A 140 -6.45 0.88 -7.10
N TYR A 141 -5.60 1.49 -6.30
CA TYR A 141 -6.00 2.25 -5.13
C TYR A 141 -5.49 3.68 -5.23
N GLU A 142 -6.21 4.62 -4.64
CA GLU A 142 -5.88 6.04 -4.66
C GLU A 142 -6.06 6.67 -3.28
N ILE A 143 -5.10 7.51 -2.89
CA ILE A 143 -5.14 8.40 -1.72
C ILE A 143 -4.77 9.80 -2.20
N ASP A 144 -5.72 10.72 -2.10
CA ASP A 144 -5.67 12.05 -2.71
C ASP A 144 -5.43 11.97 -4.23
N ASP A 145 -4.25 12.38 -4.69
CA ASP A 145 -3.77 12.42 -6.07
C ASP A 145 -2.78 11.29 -6.39
N TYR A 146 -2.47 10.44 -5.42
CA TYR A 146 -1.51 9.35 -5.56
C TYR A 146 -2.23 8.02 -5.77
N ALA A 147 -2.08 7.45 -6.97
CA ALA A 147 -2.64 6.15 -7.33
C ALA A 147 -1.56 5.10 -7.51
N ASP A 148 -1.83 3.89 -7.03
CA ASP A 148 -0.90 2.77 -7.18
C ASP A 148 -1.63 1.41 -7.24
N TYR A 149 -0.99 0.46 -7.91
CA TYR A 149 -1.46 -0.91 -8.07
C TYR A 149 -0.93 -1.81 -6.94
N TYR A 150 -1.84 -2.48 -6.25
CA TYR A 150 -1.55 -3.52 -5.26
C TYR A 150 -2.34 -4.79 -5.54
N TYR A 151 -1.66 -5.93 -5.45
CA TYR A 151 -2.35 -7.22 -5.42
C TYR A 151 -3.04 -7.44 -4.06
N GLY A 152 -4.32 -7.81 -4.11
CA GLY A 152 -5.13 -8.04 -2.91
C GLY A 152 -5.73 -6.75 -2.35
N THR A 153 -6.09 -6.79 -1.07
CA THR A 153 -6.80 -5.68 -0.42
C THR A 153 -5.91 -4.83 0.48
N LEU A 154 -6.27 -3.56 0.60
CA LEU A 154 -5.74 -2.59 1.54
C LEU A 154 -6.77 -2.31 2.65
N LEU A 155 -6.35 -1.57 3.67
CA LEU A 155 -7.26 -1.00 4.67
C LEU A 155 -8.24 -0.01 4.01
N TYR A 156 -9.31 0.34 4.72
CA TYR A 156 -10.34 1.26 4.24
C TYR A 156 -9.91 2.73 4.32
N SER A 157 -9.14 3.10 5.34
CA SER A 157 -8.56 4.44 5.50
C SER A 157 -7.13 4.36 6.04
N THR A 158 -6.37 5.44 5.86
CA THR A 158 -4.98 5.53 6.33
C THR A 158 -4.89 5.49 7.86
N GLY A 159 -5.89 6.02 8.57
CA GLY A 159 -5.93 6.08 10.03
C GLY A 159 -6.14 4.72 10.71
N GLN A 160 -6.48 3.67 9.95
CA GLN A 160 -6.49 2.30 10.46
C GLN A 160 -5.09 1.73 10.73
N LEU A 161 -4.03 2.42 10.28
CA LEU A 161 -2.65 2.13 10.67
C LEU A 161 -2.37 2.81 12.01
N TYR A 162 -2.10 2.04 13.06
CA TYR A 162 -1.82 2.58 14.40
C TYR A 162 -0.38 2.31 14.87
N LEU A 163 0.34 1.42 14.20
CA LEU A 163 1.71 1.07 14.55
C LEU A 163 2.53 0.74 13.31
N PHE A 164 3.67 1.41 13.18
CA PHE A 164 4.72 1.11 12.20
C PHE A 164 6.06 1.64 12.71
N GLY A 165 7.15 1.16 12.12
CA GLY A 165 8.48 1.69 12.37
C GLY A 165 9.26 1.86 11.08
N LEU A 166 10.08 2.90 11.02
CA LEU A 166 11.06 3.13 9.96
C LEU A 166 12.43 3.25 10.61
N GLU A 167 13.41 2.53 10.06
CA GLU A 167 14.82 2.56 10.48
C GLU A 167 15.70 2.68 9.25
N LYS A 168 16.75 3.52 9.31
CA LYS A 168 17.74 3.57 8.24
C LYS A 168 18.44 2.22 8.14
N TYR A 169 18.56 1.70 6.92
CA TYR A 169 19.22 0.43 6.68
C TYR A 169 19.97 0.48 5.35
N ASP A 170 21.30 0.44 5.42
CA ASP A 170 22.17 0.53 4.24
C ASP A 170 21.87 1.76 3.36
N ASP A 171 21.71 1.58 2.05
CA ASP A 171 21.32 2.58 1.06
C ASP A 171 19.79 2.81 0.98
N GLY A 172 19.01 2.20 1.88
CA GLY A 172 17.55 2.30 1.92
C GLY A 172 17.01 2.42 3.35
N LEU A 173 15.87 1.78 3.59
CA LEU A 173 15.29 1.70 4.92
C LEU A 173 14.63 0.36 5.20
N LEU A 174 14.39 0.10 6.48
CA LEU A 174 13.63 -1.03 6.97
C LEU A 174 12.27 -0.58 7.48
N LEU A 175 11.21 -1.02 6.81
CA LEU A 175 9.82 -0.83 7.24
C LEU A 175 9.42 -1.97 8.20
N ARG A 176 9.21 -1.63 9.46
CA ARG A 176 8.74 -2.54 10.52
C ARG A 176 7.22 -2.58 10.54
N ILE A 177 6.69 -3.80 10.60
CA ILE A 177 5.25 -4.07 10.71
C ILE A 177 4.97 -4.64 12.10
N PRO A 178 3.80 -4.39 12.70
CA PRO A 178 3.41 -5.02 13.95
C PRO A 178 3.56 -6.55 13.88
N SER A 179 4.17 -7.14 14.91
CA SER A 179 4.40 -8.58 15.03
C SER A 179 3.83 -9.14 16.32
#